data_AF-A0A1F3C2L2-F1
#
_entry.id   AF-A0A1F3C2L2-F1
#
_cell.length_a   1.000
_cell.length_b   1.000
_cell.length_c   1.000
_cell.angle_alpha   90.00
_cell.angle_beta   90.00
_cell.angle_gamma   90.00
#
_symmetry.space_group_name_H-M   'P 1'
#
loop_
_entity.id
_entity.type
_entity.pdbx_description
1 polymer ?
#
loop_
_entity_poly.entity_id
_entity_poly.type
_entity_poly.pdbx_seq_one_letter_code
_entity_poly.pdbx_strand_id
1 'polypeptide(L)'
;MIKSEKITMTTFLKKLRQEHDISQEFLAKKIGVSRPTYVQIENGARKMLVEEAQKLAQFFGLSLENFLSGKNTPILKVELEKSKKQEKQEQETRVSVPQEKVEKFKEVLLYILERIGARPNIGEGVVCKLMYFIDFDFYEKFEEQLIGAKYIKNHFGPTPVAFTEIVAQMEQDGDLTRVTKKYFQHDQKKYLPRRSADLSIFSAQEKELIDWEIERFKDFNATKMRDYSHKDVPWIGANDLQPINYEAVFSRTDEFSVRQYDDEL
;
A
#
# COMPACT_ATOMS: atom_id res chain seq x y z
N MET A 1 24.69 -24.79 -8.47
CA MET A 1 25.68 -23.71 -8.67
C MET A 1 24.91 -22.44 -9.04
N ILE A 2 24.52 -21.65 -8.04
CA ILE A 2 23.69 -20.45 -8.24
C ILE A 2 24.65 -19.30 -8.54
N LYS A 3 24.62 -18.77 -9.76
CA LYS A 3 25.30 -17.51 -10.09
C LYS A 3 24.61 -16.41 -9.28
N SER A 4 25.28 -15.89 -8.25
CA SER A 4 24.87 -14.64 -7.62
C SER A 4 25.12 -13.51 -8.64
N GLU A 5 24.07 -13.09 -9.35
CA GLU A 5 24.12 -11.88 -10.15
C GLU A 5 24.46 -10.69 -9.23
N LYS A 6 25.60 -10.03 -9.49
CA LYS A 6 25.92 -8.74 -8.87
C LYS A 6 24.84 -7.75 -9.30
N ILE A 7 23.90 -7.41 -8.41
CA ILE A 7 22.92 -6.35 -8.63
C ILE A 7 23.68 -5.02 -8.74
N THR A 8 23.65 -4.39 -9.90
CA THR A 8 24.19 -3.04 -10.09
C THR A 8 23.24 -2.00 -9.47
N MET A 9 23.77 -0.86 -9.01
CA MET A 9 22.96 0.21 -8.41
C MET A 9 21.81 0.71 -9.29
N THR A 10 22.03 0.68 -10.60
CA THR A 10 21.05 1.05 -11.63
C THR A 10 19.85 0.10 -11.62
N THR A 11 20.12 -1.21 -11.60
CA THR A 11 19.12 -2.27 -11.50
C THR A 11 18.39 -2.22 -10.16
N PHE A 12 19.11 -1.91 -9.09
CA PHE A 12 18.54 -1.75 -7.75
C PHE A 12 17.58 -0.56 -7.66
N LEU A 13 17.98 0.62 -8.14
CA LEU A 13 17.13 1.81 -8.12
C LEU A 13 15.85 1.61 -8.95
N LYS A 14 15.98 1.00 -10.13
CA LYS A 14 14.84 0.66 -10.98
C LYS A 14 13.88 -0.30 -10.27
N LYS A 15 14.42 -1.32 -9.61
CA LYS A 15 13.63 -2.30 -8.84
C LYS A 15 12.88 -1.62 -7.69
N LEU A 16 13.56 -0.85 -6.83
CA LEU A 16 12.94 -0.10 -5.74
C LEU A 16 11.81 0.81 -6.24
N ARG A 17 12.07 1.54 -7.33
CA ARG A 17 11.07 2.42 -7.94
C ARG A 17 9.83 1.63 -8.40
N GLN A 18 10.02 0.46 -9.02
CA GLN A 18 8.92 -0.37 -9.51
C GLN A 18 8.16 -1.06 -8.37
N GLU A 19 8.83 -1.50 -7.31
CA GLU A 19 8.21 -2.11 -6.12
C GLU A 19 7.28 -1.14 -5.41
N HIS A 20 7.62 0.14 -5.36
CA HIS A 20 6.76 1.18 -4.79
C HIS A 20 5.78 1.80 -5.79
N ASP A 21 5.71 1.30 -7.03
CA ASP A 21 4.92 1.86 -8.12
C ASP A 21 5.18 3.36 -8.34
N ILE A 22 6.45 3.77 -8.36
CA ILE A 22 6.84 5.18 -8.49
C ILE A 22 7.25 5.50 -9.93
N SER A 23 6.83 6.66 -10.44
CA SER A 23 7.25 7.10 -11.78
C SER A 23 8.66 7.70 -11.78
N GLN A 24 9.37 7.57 -12.91
CA GLN A 24 10.67 8.23 -13.10
C GLN A 24 10.55 9.76 -12.98
N GLU A 25 9.46 10.34 -13.47
CA GLU A 25 9.15 11.77 -13.36
C GLU A 25 9.08 12.23 -11.91
N PHE A 26 8.43 11.44 -11.04
CA PHE A 26 8.30 11.79 -9.63
C PHE A 26 9.66 11.79 -8.91
N LEU A 27 10.47 10.74 -9.09
CA LEU A 27 11.79 10.70 -8.45
C LEU A 27 12.72 11.77 -9.01
N ALA A 28 12.62 12.08 -10.32
CA ALA A 28 13.34 13.19 -10.92
C ALA A 28 13.02 14.53 -10.21
N LYS A 29 11.74 14.84 -10.02
CA LYS A 29 11.29 16.02 -9.26
C LYS A 29 11.77 15.98 -7.81
N LYS A 30 11.70 14.81 -7.14
CA LYS A 30 12.11 14.64 -5.74
C LYS A 30 13.60 14.94 -5.54
N ILE A 31 14.46 14.57 -6.49
CA ILE A 31 15.89 14.86 -6.40
C ILE A 31 16.31 16.19 -7.06
N GLY A 32 15.40 16.85 -7.78
CA GLY A 32 15.63 18.15 -8.42
C GLY A 32 16.31 18.06 -9.78
N VAL A 33 16.07 17.00 -10.56
CA VAL A 33 16.62 16.82 -11.91
C VAL A 33 15.52 16.67 -12.97
N SER A 34 15.86 16.82 -14.25
CA SER A 34 14.93 16.54 -15.34
C SER A 34 14.64 15.04 -15.46
N ARG A 35 13.45 14.66 -15.93
CA ARG A 35 13.15 13.24 -16.21
C ARG A 35 14.18 12.57 -17.14
N PRO A 36 14.61 13.18 -18.25
CA PRO A 36 15.68 12.61 -19.07
C PRO A 36 16.98 12.35 -18.28
N THR A 37 17.37 13.27 -17.39
CA THR A 37 18.53 13.10 -16.51
C THR A 37 18.33 11.91 -15.58
N TYR A 38 17.16 11.77 -14.95
CA TYR A 38 16.86 10.64 -14.09
C TYR A 38 16.91 9.30 -14.85
N VAL A 39 16.37 9.25 -16.07
CA VAL A 39 16.44 8.07 -16.94
C VAL A 39 17.89 7.66 -17.21
N GLN A 40 18.77 8.63 -17.47
CA GLN A 40 20.20 8.36 -17.66
C GLN A 40 20.87 7.84 -16.38
N ILE A 41 20.46 8.33 -15.20
CA ILE A 41 20.93 7.82 -13.91
C ILE A 41 20.47 6.38 -13.71
N GLU A 42 19.17 6.11 -13.86
CA GLU A 42 18.57 4.78 -13.66
C GLU A 42 19.14 3.73 -14.62
N ASN A 43 19.44 4.11 -15.87
CA ASN A 43 20.03 3.21 -16.85
C ASN A 43 21.58 3.14 -16.80
N GLY A 44 22.23 3.96 -15.96
CA GLY A 44 23.69 3.97 -15.80
C GLY A 44 24.47 4.78 -16.83
N ALA A 45 23.79 5.47 -17.75
CA ALA A 45 24.42 6.37 -18.73
C ALA A 45 25.02 7.63 -18.07
N ARG A 46 24.46 8.04 -16.92
CA ARG A 46 24.99 9.13 -16.08
C ARG A 46 25.28 8.59 -14.68
N LYS A 47 26.44 8.92 -14.13
CA LYS A 47 26.73 8.64 -12.71
C LYS A 47 25.81 9.46 -11.80
N MET A 48 25.35 8.84 -10.72
CA MET A 48 24.59 9.50 -9.67
C MET A 48 25.53 10.34 -8.80
N LEU A 49 25.10 11.55 -8.43
CA LEU A 49 25.81 12.39 -7.47
C LEU A 49 25.49 11.96 -6.04
N VAL A 50 26.37 12.27 -5.09
CA VAL A 50 26.18 11.91 -3.67
C VAL A 50 24.91 12.57 -3.11
N GLU A 51 24.64 13.83 -3.46
CA GLU A 51 23.43 14.53 -3.03
C GLU A 51 22.14 13.89 -3.57
N GLU A 52 22.16 13.42 -4.82
CA GLU A 52 21.04 12.69 -5.43
C GLU A 52 20.83 11.34 -4.72
N ALA A 53 21.92 10.63 -4.41
CA ALA A 53 21.88 9.37 -3.68
C ALA A 53 21.34 9.56 -2.26
N GLN A 54 21.73 10.63 -1.56
CA GLN A 54 21.22 10.98 -0.24
C GLN A 54 19.71 11.24 -0.26
N LYS A 55 19.23 12.04 -1.22
CA LYS A 55 17.79 12.33 -1.37
C LYS A 55 16.98 11.07 -1.68
N LEU A 56 17.50 10.18 -2.55
CA LEU A 56 16.84 8.91 -2.85
C LEU A 56 16.86 7.97 -1.65
N ALA A 57 18.00 7.81 -0.98
CA ALA A 57 18.12 6.98 0.21
C ALA A 57 17.15 7.44 1.31
N GLN A 58 17.11 8.75 1.58
CA GLN A 58 16.17 9.34 2.53
C GLN A 58 14.71 9.08 2.12
N PHE A 59 14.38 9.27 0.84
CA PHE A 59 13.03 9.01 0.33
C PHE A 59 12.62 7.54 0.49
N PHE A 60 13.53 6.59 0.22
CA PHE A 60 13.28 5.16 0.39
C PHE A 60 13.41 4.67 1.84
N GLY A 61 13.71 5.56 2.80
CA GLY A 61 13.93 5.17 4.19
C GLY A 61 15.18 4.29 4.41
N LEU A 62 16.16 4.39 3.53
CA LEU A 62 17.41 3.62 3.56
C LEU A 62 18.57 4.50 4.06
N SER A 63 19.55 3.88 4.71
CA SER A 63 20.85 4.53 4.91
C SER A 63 21.57 4.68 3.56
N LEU A 64 22.41 5.70 3.44
CA LEU A 64 23.19 5.94 2.20
C LEU A 64 24.05 4.72 1.84
N GLU A 65 24.66 4.06 2.82
CA GLU A 65 25.46 2.86 2.60
C GLU A 65 24.63 1.69 2.07
N ASN A 66 23.44 1.43 2.63
CA ASN A 66 22.56 0.37 2.16
C ASN A 66 22.07 0.65 0.74
N PHE A 67 21.68 1.90 0.48
CA PHE A 67 21.26 2.34 -0.85
C PHE A 67 22.38 2.16 -1.89
N LEU A 68 23.62 2.56 -1.58
CA LEU A 68 24.78 2.47 -2.49
C LEU A 68 25.37 1.06 -2.64
N SER A 69 25.10 0.16 -1.70
CA SER A 69 25.54 -1.23 -1.78
C SER A 69 24.52 -2.15 -2.46
N GLY A 70 23.34 -1.64 -2.81
CA GLY A 70 22.26 -2.43 -3.41
C GLY A 70 21.75 -3.53 -2.49
N LYS A 71 22.10 -3.42 -1.21
CA LYS A 71 21.58 -4.26 -0.17
C LYS A 71 20.22 -3.69 0.19
N ASN A 72 19.16 -4.44 -0.12
CA ASN A 72 17.91 -4.23 0.59
C ASN A 72 18.21 -4.47 2.08
N THR A 73 18.28 -3.40 2.87
CA THR A 73 17.75 -3.48 4.23
C THR A 73 16.27 -3.87 4.06
N PRO A 74 15.71 -4.72 4.93
CA PRO A 74 14.40 -5.26 4.70
C PRO A 74 13.39 -4.11 4.65
N ILE A 75 12.92 -3.78 3.45
CA ILE A 75 11.51 -3.49 3.22
C ILE A 75 10.79 -4.46 4.14
N LEU A 76 10.00 -3.95 5.09
CA LEU A 76 9.18 -4.71 6.03
C LEU A 76 8.90 -6.10 5.45
N LYS A 77 9.73 -7.10 5.80
CA LYS A 77 9.54 -8.43 5.25
C LYS A 77 8.28 -8.92 5.92
N VAL A 78 7.20 -8.94 5.16
CA VAL A 78 5.93 -9.47 5.64
C VAL A 78 6.09 -10.98 5.64
N GLU A 79 6.49 -11.51 6.79
CA GLU A 79 6.37 -12.94 7.06
C GLU A 79 4.98 -13.16 7.64
N LEU A 80 4.14 -13.85 6.87
CA LEU A 80 2.85 -14.34 7.37
C LEU A 80 3.15 -15.48 8.34
N GLU A 81 2.89 -15.28 9.63
CA GLU A 81 3.17 -16.30 10.64
C GLU A 81 2.28 -17.53 10.42
N LYS A 82 2.89 -18.65 9.98
CA LYS A 82 2.28 -19.97 10.15
C LYS A 82 2.42 -20.37 11.61
N SER A 83 1.29 -20.56 12.28
CA SER A 83 1.16 -20.91 13.70
C SER A 83 2.19 -21.93 14.22
N LYS A 84 3.31 -21.44 14.78
CA LYS A 84 4.15 -22.15 15.77
C LYS A 84 4.80 -21.16 16.75
N LYS A 85 4.84 -21.57 18.02
CA LYS A 85 5.25 -20.82 19.21
C LYS A 85 6.63 -20.14 19.12
N GLN A 86 6.69 -18.98 19.78
CA GLN A 86 7.79 -18.02 20.02
C GLN A 86 9.22 -18.57 20.12
N GLU A 87 10.17 -17.77 19.61
CA GLU A 87 11.41 -17.41 20.33
C GLU A 87 11.87 -15.99 19.93
N LYS A 88 12.28 -15.20 20.93
CA LYS A 88 12.75 -13.80 20.83
C LYS A 88 14.20 -13.75 20.34
N GLN A 89 14.52 -12.82 19.44
CA GLN A 89 15.85 -12.18 19.36
C GLN A 89 15.76 -10.80 18.66
N GLU A 90 16.58 -9.87 19.15
CA GLU A 90 16.49 -8.41 19.04
C GLU A 90 16.95 -7.79 17.70
N GLN A 91 16.39 -6.60 17.44
CA GLN A 91 16.83 -5.51 16.53
C GLN A 91 16.77 -5.72 15.01
N GLU A 92 15.57 -5.94 14.48
CA GLU A 92 15.13 -5.48 13.15
C GLU A 92 13.62 -5.13 13.23
N THR A 93 13.15 -4.07 12.57
CA THR A 93 11.72 -3.68 12.60
C THR A 93 10.87 -4.64 11.74
N ARG A 94 10.78 -5.91 12.16
CA ARG A 94 9.96 -6.95 11.54
C ARG A 94 8.49 -6.66 11.86
N VAL A 95 7.64 -6.58 10.82
CA VAL A 95 6.19 -6.50 11.02
C VAL A 95 5.66 -7.92 10.92
N SER A 96 5.52 -8.57 12.07
CA SER A 96 4.69 -9.77 12.20
C SER A 96 3.23 -9.33 12.11
N VAL A 97 2.49 -9.89 11.16
CA VAL A 97 1.04 -9.69 11.02
C VAL A 97 0.36 -10.93 11.61
N PRO A 98 -0.45 -10.80 12.69
CA PRO A 98 -1.20 -11.92 13.24
C PRO A 98 -2.09 -12.59 12.20
N GLN A 99 -2.16 -13.93 12.21
CA GLN A 99 -2.93 -14.70 11.21
C GLN A 99 -4.40 -14.27 11.12
N GLU A 100 -5.03 -13.93 12.25
CA GLU A 100 -6.43 -13.47 12.28
C GLU A 100 -6.64 -12.17 11.48
N LYS A 101 -5.67 -11.25 11.51
CA LYS A 101 -5.69 -10.02 10.71
C LYS A 101 -5.49 -10.31 9.22
N VAL A 102 -4.72 -11.36 8.89
CA VAL A 102 -4.53 -11.81 7.50
C VAL A 102 -5.82 -12.38 6.92
N GLU A 103 -6.53 -13.23 7.66
CA GLU A 103 -7.81 -13.79 7.18
C GLU A 103 -8.86 -12.70 6.99
N LYS A 104 -9.00 -11.78 7.96
CA LYS A 104 -9.91 -10.63 7.80
C LYS A 104 -9.55 -9.78 6.57
N PHE A 105 -8.27 -9.52 6.33
CA PHE A 105 -7.81 -8.82 5.13
C PHE A 105 -8.26 -9.51 3.84
N LYS A 106 -8.08 -10.84 3.75
CA LYS A 106 -8.45 -11.64 2.57
C LYS A 106 -9.94 -11.57 2.29
N GLU A 107 -10.79 -11.74 3.30
CA GLU A 107 -12.24 -11.74 3.10
C GLU A 107 -12.78 -10.34 2.79
N VAL A 108 -12.23 -9.27 3.39
CA VAL A 108 -12.59 -7.90 3.02
C VAL A 108 -12.22 -7.65 1.55
N LEU A 109 -11.01 -8.07 1.12
CA LEU A 109 -10.59 -7.95 -0.26
C LEU A 109 -11.54 -8.71 -1.21
N LEU A 110 -11.86 -9.97 -0.93
CA LEU A 110 -12.80 -10.75 -1.76
C LEU A 110 -14.18 -10.10 -1.82
N TYR A 111 -14.70 -9.61 -0.70
CA TYR A 111 -16.00 -8.97 -0.65
C TYR A 111 -16.05 -7.68 -1.49
N ILE A 112 -15.01 -6.84 -1.42
CA ILE A 112 -14.85 -5.68 -2.30
C ILE A 112 -14.85 -6.12 -3.77
N LEU A 113 -14.08 -7.14 -4.11
CA LEU A 113 -13.90 -7.61 -5.48
C LEU A 113 -15.20 -8.20 -6.06
N GLU A 114 -15.98 -8.93 -5.26
CA GLU A 114 -17.30 -9.44 -5.65
C GLU A 114 -18.29 -8.32 -5.94
N ARG A 115 -18.30 -7.28 -5.09
CA ARG A 115 -19.29 -6.21 -5.18
C ARG A 115 -18.99 -5.22 -6.29
N ILE A 116 -17.72 -4.84 -6.47
CA ILE A 116 -17.33 -3.77 -7.40
C ILE A 116 -16.11 -4.08 -8.26
N GLY A 117 -15.39 -5.20 -8.07
CA GLY A 117 -14.14 -5.50 -8.79
C GLY A 117 -14.29 -5.61 -10.32
N ALA A 118 -15.46 -6.03 -10.79
CA ALA A 118 -15.76 -6.13 -12.23
C ALA A 118 -15.87 -4.76 -12.94
N ARG A 119 -16.12 -3.68 -12.19
CA ARG A 119 -16.29 -2.33 -12.77
C ARG A 119 -15.00 -1.84 -13.44
N PRO A 120 -15.07 -1.14 -14.58
CA PRO A 120 -13.88 -0.76 -15.35
C PRO A 120 -12.96 0.22 -14.60
N ASN A 121 -13.51 1.10 -13.77
CA ASN A 121 -12.78 2.08 -12.96
C ASN A 121 -12.04 1.48 -11.75
N ILE A 122 -12.30 0.22 -11.39
CA ILE A 122 -11.76 -0.43 -10.19
C ILE A 122 -10.52 -1.27 -10.55
N GLY A 123 -9.37 -0.83 -10.08
CA GLY A 123 -8.10 -1.58 -10.15
C GLY A 123 -7.36 -1.53 -8.82
N GLU A 124 -6.16 -2.12 -8.75
CA GLU A 124 -5.32 -2.20 -7.53
C GLU A 124 -5.25 -0.88 -6.75
N GLY A 125 -4.95 0.22 -7.43
CA GLY A 125 -4.81 1.52 -6.77
C GLY A 125 -6.10 2.05 -6.12
N VAL A 126 -7.28 1.64 -6.60
CA VAL A 126 -8.57 1.97 -5.94
C VAL A 126 -8.81 1.03 -4.77
N VAL A 127 -8.60 -0.27 -4.97
CA VAL A 127 -8.80 -1.31 -3.93
C VAL A 127 -7.93 -1.03 -2.71
N CYS A 128 -6.63 -0.76 -2.88
CA CYS A 128 -5.73 -0.46 -1.75
C CYS A 128 -6.21 0.73 -0.91
N LYS A 129 -6.73 1.78 -1.56
CA LYS A 129 -7.23 2.99 -0.87
C LYS A 129 -8.59 2.76 -0.24
N LEU A 130 -9.44 1.95 -0.87
CA LEU A 130 -10.73 1.57 -0.30
C LEU A 130 -10.52 0.75 0.98
N MET A 131 -9.58 -0.20 0.99
CA MET A 131 -9.21 -0.93 2.21
C MET A 131 -8.70 0.01 3.31
N TYR A 132 -7.89 1.01 2.94
CA TYR A 132 -7.46 2.06 3.88
C TYR A 132 -8.64 2.81 4.50
N PHE A 133 -9.59 3.30 3.71
CA PHE A 133 -10.76 4.02 4.24
C PHE A 133 -11.65 3.11 5.08
N ILE A 134 -11.90 1.86 4.66
CA ILE A 134 -12.63 0.88 5.47
C ILE A 134 -12.01 0.72 6.86
N ASP A 135 -10.69 0.57 6.93
CA ASP A 135 -10.00 0.32 8.21
C ASP A 135 -9.95 1.59 9.09
N PHE A 136 -9.66 2.74 8.49
CA PHE A 136 -9.50 4.01 9.20
C PHE A 136 -10.83 4.62 9.62
N ASP A 137 -11.87 4.57 8.79
CA ASP A 137 -13.19 5.09 9.11
C ASP A 137 -13.88 4.18 10.15
N PHE A 138 -13.61 2.86 10.13
CA PHE A 138 -14.03 1.97 11.22
C PHE A 138 -13.34 2.34 12.54
N TYR A 139 -12.02 2.54 12.51
CA TYR A 139 -11.26 2.94 13.68
C TYR A 139 -11.68 4.30 14.21
N GLU A 140 -11.99 5.26 13.34
CA GLU A 140 -12.53 6.53 13.76
C GLU A 140 -13.86 6.32 14.49
N LYS A 141 -14.78 5.55 13.92
CA LYS A 141 -16.13 5.39 14.49
C LYS A 141 -16.17 4.57 15.78
N PHE A 142 -15.34 3.54 15.91
CA PHE A 142 -15.44 2.54 16.97
C PHE A 142 -14.18 2.37 17.83
N GLU A 143 -13.07 3.04 17.48
CA GLU A 143 -11.77 2.92 18.15
C GLU A 143 -11.17 1.51 18.12
N GLU A 144 -11.71 0.65 17.24
CA GLU A 144 -11.24 -0.70 16.96
C GLU A 144 -10.77 -0.79 15.50
N GLN A 145 -9.79 -1.63 15.22
CA GLN A 145 -9.31 -1.82 13.85
C GLN A 145 -10.10 -2.95 13.17
N LEU A 146 -10.70 -2.69 12.01
CA LEU A 146 -11.44 -3.71 11.27
C LEU A 146 -10.50 -4.75 10.69
N ILE A 147 -9.54 -4.32 9.87
CA ILE A 147 -8.51 -5.19 9.28
C ILE A 147 -7.25 -5.11 10.13
N GLY A 148 -6.94 -3.92 10.65
CA GLY A 148 -5.73 -3.66 11.43
C GLY A 148 -4.47 -3.82 10.60
N ALA A 149 -4.55 -3.50 9.31
CA ALA A 149 -3.41 -3.54 8.42
C ALA A 149 -2.49 -2.34 8.69
N LYS A 150 -1.20 -2.53 8.39
CA LYS A 150 -0.23 -1.44 8.37
C LYS A 150 -0.26 -0.78 7.00
N TYR A 151 -0.49 0.53 6.96
CA TYR A 151 -0.50 1.32 5.72
C TYR A 151 0.71 2.25 5.67
N ILE A 152 1.23 2.52 4.48
CA ILE A 152 2.31 3.50 4.27
C ILE A 152 1.84 4.63 3.36
N LYS A 153 2.45 5.81 3.53
CA LYS A 153 2.28 6.95 2.62
C LYS A 153 3.05 6.70 1.32
N ASN A 154 2.42 6.02 0.38
CA ASN A 154 3.00 5.85 -0.94
C ASN A 154 2.69 7.07 -1.85
N HIS A 155 3.47 7.24 -2.92
CA HIS A 155 3.34 8.34 -3.87
C HIS A 155 1.92 8.49 -4.43
N PHE A 156 1.26 7.35 -4.71
CA PHE A 156 -0.10 7.34 -5.25
C PHE A 156 -1.19 7.23 -4.19
N GLY A 157 -0.88 7.36 -2.90
CA GLY A 157 -1.83 7.30 -1.80
C GLY A 157 -1.50 6.20 -0.78
N PRO A 158 -2.35 6.03 0.25
CA PRO A 158 -2.16 5.01 1.26
C PRO A 158 -2.16 3.61 0.63
N THR A 159 -1.21 2.77 1.02
CA THR A 159 -1.06 1.40 0.50
C THR A 159 -0.83 0.44 1.67
N PRO A 160 -1.61 -0.65 1.80
CA PRO A 160 -1.33 -1.67 2.80
C PRO A 160 0.00 -2.35 2.50
N VAL A 161 0.87 -2.44 3.50
CA VAL A 161 2.23 -3.00 3.36
C VAL A 161 2.19 -4.45 2.87
N ALA A 162 1.29 -5.26 3.43
CA ALA A 162 1.18 -6.69 3.15
C ALA A 162 0.34 -7.03 1.91
N PHE A 163 -0.12 -6.03 1.14
CA PHE A 163 -1.05 -6.27 0.04
C PHE A 163 -0.45 -7.21 -1.02
N THR A 164 0.81 -6.99 -1.41
CA THR A 164 1.47 -7.80 -2.45
C THR A 164 1.65 -9.24 -2.02
N GLU A 165 2.11 -9.47 -0.80
CA GLU A 165 2.33 -10.80 -0.24
C GLU A 165 1.02 -11.56 -0.03
N ILE A 166 -0.01 -10.92 0.53
CA ILE A 166 -1.32 -11.55 0.75
C ILE A 166 -1.97 -11.91 -0.59
N VAL A 167 -1.96 -11.01 -1.57
CA VAL A 167 -2.51 -11.30 -2.91
C VAL A 167 -1.75 -12.45 -3.58
N ALA A 168 -0.42 -12.48 -3.48
CA ALA A 168 0.37 -13.58 -4.04
C ALA A 168 0.01 -14.93 -3.39
N GLN A 169 -0.22 -14.94 -2.07
CA GLN A 169 -0.69 -16.12 -1.36
C GLN A 169 -2.09 -16.52 -1.81
N MET A 170 -3.02 -15.58 -1.92
CA MET A 170 -4.39 -15.84 -2.41
C MET A 170 -4.41 -16.37 -3.86
N GLU A 171 -3.50 -15.93 -4.72
CA GLU A 171 -3.34 -16.50 -6.07
C GLU A 171 -2.86 -17.96 -6.03
N GLN A 172 -1.95 -18.29 -5.11
CA GLN A 172 -1.47 -19.67 -4.91
C GLN A 172 -2.55 -20.58 -4.32
N ASP A 173 -3.32 -20.06 -3.37
CA ASP A 173 -4.42 -20.78 -2.71
C ASP A 173 -5.64 -20.93 -3.64
N GLY A 174 -5.66 -20.20 -4.76
CA GLY A 174 -6.75 -20.24 -5.74
C GLY A 174 -7.96 -19.40 -5.35
N ASP A 175 -7.82 -18.47 -4.39
CA ASP A 175 -8.87 -17.57 -3.91
C ASP A 175 -9.22 -16.48 -4.93
N LEU A 176 -8.24 -16.02 -5.71
CA LEU A 176 -8.41 -15.03 -6.76
C LEU A 176 -7.41 -15.23 -7.91
N THR A 177 -7.58 -14.46 -8.98
CA THR A 177 -6.62 -14.39 -10.09
C THR A 177 -6.35 -12.94 -10.47
N ARG A 178 -5.08 -12.58 -10.64
CA ARG A 178 -4.68 -11.27 -11.17
C ARG A 178 -4.79 -11.24 -12.70
N VAL A 179 -5.32 -10.15 -13.21
CA VAL A 179 -5.40 -9.87 -14.65
C VAL A 179 -4.86 -8.47 -14.90
N THR A 180 -4.00 -8.34 -15.91
CA THR A 180 -3.56 -7.02 -16.39
C THR A 180 -4.34 -6.68 -17.66
N LYS A 181 -5.05 -5.55 -17.67
CA LYS A 181 -5.77 -5.03 -18.83
C LYS A 181 -5.27 -3.64 -19.18
N LYS A 182 -5.36 -3.26 -20.46
CA LYS A 182 -5.20 -1.85 -20.85
C LYS A 182 -6.45 -1.08 -20.42
N TYR A 183 -6.26 -0.01 -19.65
CA TYR A 183 -7.27 0.97 -19.32
C TYR A 183 -6.79 2.32 -19.85
N PHE A 184 -7.44 2.82 -20.91
CA PHE A 184 -6.91 3.90 -21.74
C PHE A 184 -5.48 3.58 -22.22
N GLN A 185 -4.48 4.38 -21.86
CA GLN A 185 -3.08 4.22 -22.27
C GLN A 185 -2.23 3.47 -21.21
N HIS A 186 -2.83 3.07 -20.08
CA HIS A 186 -2.10 2.51 -18.95
C HIS A 186 -2.46 1.06 -18.68
N ASP A 187 -1.51 0.30 -18.14
CA ASP A 187 -1.77 -1.04 -17.64
C ASP A 187 -2.49 -0.93 -16.29
N GLN A 188 -3.65 -1.59 -16.19
CA GLN A 188 -4.46 -1.68 -14.99
C GLN A 188 -4.41 -3.11 -14.47
N LYS A 189 -3.86 -3.29 -13.27
CA LYS A 189 -3.97 -4.55 -12.52
C LYS A 189 -5.37 -4.65 -11.92
N LYS A 190 -6.04 -5.76 -12.19
CA LYS A 190 -7.34 -6.14 -11.63
C LYS A 190 -7.23 -7.51 -10.97
N TYR A 191 -8.14 -7.76 -10.04
CA TYR A 191 -8.24 -9.02 -9.32
C TYR A 191 -9.64 -9.60 -9.54
N LEU A 192 -9.71 -10.87 -9.90
CA LEU A 192 -10.97 -11.60 -10.11
C LEU A 192 -11.12 -12.64 -9.01
N PRO A 193 -12.15 -12.56 -8.15
CA PRO A 193 -12.37 -13.54 -7.10
C PRO A 193 -12.74 -14.88 -7.72
N ARG A 194 -12.22 -15.98 -7.17
CA ARG A 194 -12.48 -17.37 -7.58
C ARG A 194 -13.38 -18.10 -6.59
N ARG A 195 -13.54 -17.56 -5.40
CA ARG A 195 -14.52 -17.95 -4.38
C ARG A 195 -15.22 -16.73 -3.82
N SER A 196 -16.33 -16.97 -3.13
CA SER A 196 -17.00 -15.93 -2.36
C SER A 196 -16.28 -15.67 -1.02
N ALA A 197 -16.41 -14.44 -0.54
CA ALA A 197 -15.98 -14.02 0.78
C ALA A 197 -16.81 -14.73 1.85
N ASP A 198 -16.14 -15.19 2.90
CA ASP A 198 -16.81 -15.72 4.08
C ASP A 198 -17.33 -14.56 4.93
N LEU A 199 -18.64 -14.31 4.86
CA LEU A 199 -19.26 -13.21 5.62
C LEU A 199 -19.39 -13.51 7.11
N SER A 200 -19.20 -14.76 7.55
CA SER A 200 -19.34 -15.14 8.96
C SER A 200 -18.27 -14.53 9.84
N ILE A 201 -17.16 -14.08 9.25
CA ILE A 201 -16.09 -13.41 9.98
C ILE A 201 -16.39 -11.93 10.28
N PHE A 202 -17.43 -11.35 9.68
CA PHE A 202 -17.79 -9.95 9.89
C PHE A 202 -18.87 -9.82 10.96
N SER A 203 -18.69 -8.86 11.87
CA SER A 203 -19.80 -8.36 12.67
C SER A 203 -20.79 -7.60 11.78
N ALA A 204 -22.02 -7.40 12.29
CA ALA A 204 -23.01 -6.60 11.57
C ALA A 204 -22.53 -5.16 11.31
N GLN A 205 -21.83 -4.56 12.29
CA GLN A 205 -21.27 -3.20 12.20
C GLN A 205 -20.11 -3.12 11.21
N GLU A 206 -19.21 -4.09 11.20
CA GLU A 206 -18.12 -4.17 10.21
C GLU A 206 -18.69 -4.26 8.80
N LYS A 207 -19.67 -5.16 8.59
CA LYS A 207 -20.29 -5.35 7.29
C LYS A 207 -21.02 -4.09 6.81
N GLU A 208 -21.77 -3.43 7.68
CA GLU A 208 -22.48 -2.19 7.36
C GLU A 208 -21.50 -1.08 6.91
N LEU A 209 -20.38 -0.92 7.62
CA LEU A 209 -19.37 0.06 7.22
C LEU A 209 -18.73 -0.32 5.88
N ILE A 210 -18.35 -1.58 5.67
CA ILE A 210 -17.77 -2.03 4.40
C ILE A 210 -18.75 -1.76 3.24
N ASP A 211 -20.04 -2.04 3.42
CA ASP A 211 -21.06 -1.77 2.41
C ASP A 211 -21.19 -0.26 2.12
N TRP A 212 -21.16 0.58 3.16
CA TRP A 212 -21.19 2.04 3.02
C TRP A 212 -19.98 2.57 2.26
N GLU A 213 -18.77 2.11 2.57
CA GLU A 213 -17.54 2.52 1.90
C GLU A 213 -17.49 2.07 0.43
N ILE A 214 -17.94 0.85 0.16
CA ILE A 214 -18.08 0.34 -1.21
C ILE A 214 -19.00 1.27 -1.99
N GLU A 215 -20.14 1.66 -1.43
CA GLU A 215 -21.09 2.56 -2.08
C GLU A 215 -20.52 3.97 -2.29
N ARG A 216 -19.81 4.51 -1.29
CA ARG A 216 -19.14 5.82 -1.35
C ARG A 216 -18.12 5.90 -2.48
N PHE A 217 -17.38 4.82 -2.72
CA PHE A 217 -16.24 4.81 -3.64
C PHE A 217 -16.45 4.05 -4.96
N LYS A 218 -17.59 3.38 -5.18
CA LYS A 218 -17.83 2.53 -6.38
C LYS A 218 -17.64 3.22 -7.74
N ASP A 219 -17.80 4.54 -7.79
CA ASP A 219 -17.71 5.34 -9.02
C ASP A 219 -16.37 6.12 -9.12
N PHE A 220 -15.46 5.92 -8.16
CA PHE A 220 -14.13 6.53 -8.19
C PHE A 220 -13.22 5.73 -9.12
N ASN A 221 -12.39 6.44 -9.90
CA ASN A 221 -11.27 5.86 -10.62
C ASN A 221 -9.97 6.10 -9.85
N ALA A 222 -8.85 5.52 -10.31
CA ALA A 222 -7.56 5.63 -9.64
C ALA A 222 -7.11 7.09 -9.40
N THR A 223 -7.37 7.99 -10.33
CA THR A 223 -7.01 9.42 -10.20
C THR A 223 -7.85 10.09 -9.12
N LYS A 224 -9.18 9.97 -9.19
CA LYS A 224 -10.08 10.56 -8.19
C LYS A 224 -9.80 10.01 -6.79
N MET A 225 -9.58 8.69 -6.67
CA MET A 225 -9.28 8.03 -5.40
C MET A 225 -7.94 8.51 -4.82
N ARG A 226 -6.90 8.65 -5.66
CA ARG A 226 -5.61 9.25 -5.26
C ARG A 226 -5.82 10.67 -4.74
N ASP A 227 -6.42 11.53 -5.55
CA ASP A 227 -6.57 12.95 -5.24
C ASP A 227 -7.41 13.15 -3.97
N TYR A 228 -8.40 12.30 -3.72
CA TYR A 228 -9.17 12.26 -2.48
C TYR A 228 -8.31 11.85 -1.30
N SER A 229 -7.63 10.69 -1.37
CA SER A 229 -6.77 10.20 -0.27
C SER A 229 -5.61 11.12 0.08
N HIS A 230 -5.13 11.95 -0.85
CA HIS A 230 -4.06 12.91 -0.60
C HIS A 230 -4.48 14.12 0.23
N LYS A 231 -5.79 14.32 0.44
CA LYS A 231 -6.34 15.35 1.31
C LYS A 231 -6.64 14.83 2.73
N ASP A 232 -6.58 13.51 2.95
CA ASP A 232 -6.90 12.92 4.23
C ASP A 232 -5.77 13.18 5.24
N VAL A 233 -6.14 13.58 6.46
CA VAL A 233 -5.20 14.03 7.50
C VAL A 233 -4.15 12.99 7.87
N PRO A 234 -4.50 11.70 8.10
CA PRO A 234 -3.51 10.67 8.37
C PRO A 234 -2.46 10.52 7.25
N TRP A 235 -2.87 10.62 5.98
CA TRP A 235 -1.94 10.54 4.85
C TRP A 235 -1.06 11.80 4.75
N ILE A 236 -1.63 12.98 4.99
CA ILE A 236 -0.87 14.25 4.99
C ILE A 236 0.21 14.21 6.08
N GLY A 237 -0.16 13.80 7.30
CA GLY A 237 0.72 13.81 8.47
C GLY A 237 1.87 12.79 8.45
N ALA A 238 1.76 11.74 7.63
CA ALA A 238 2.82 10.74 7.49
C ALA A 238 4.01 11.22 6.62
N ASN A 239 5.18 10.64 6.85
CA ASN A 239 6.35 10.80 5.97
C ASN A 239 6.29 9.82 4.80
N ASP A 240 6.90 10.17 3.66
CA ASP A 240 6.92 9.31 2.47
C ASP A 240 7.45 7.91 2.81
N LEU A 241 6.73 6.89 2.35
CA LEU A 241 6.99 5.46 2.58
C LEU A 241 7.05 5.03 4.05
N GLN A 242 6.63 5.90 4.98
CA GLN A 242 6.53 5.58 6.40
C GLN A 242 5.10 5.18 6.79
N PRO A 243 4.94 4.47 7.93
CA PRO A 243 3.63 4.04 8.40
C PRO A 243 2.70 5.22 8.67
N ILE A 244 1.42 5.06 8.34
CA ILE A 244 0.36 6.02 8.65
C ILE A 244 -0.18 5.70 10.05
N ASN A 245 -0.33 6.73 10.90
CA ASN A 245 -0.87 6.57 12.24
C ASN A 245 -2.41 6.55 12.19
N TYR A 246 -3.02 5.52 12.77
CA TYR A 246 -4.48 5.41 12.90
C TYR A 246 -5.07 6.55 13.72
N GLU A 247 -4.43 6.96 14.82
CA GLU A 247 -4.97 8.00 15.71
C GLU A 247 -5.12 9.37 15.03
N ALA A 248 -4.46 9.59 13.89
CA ALA A 248 -4.61 10.83 13.13
C ALA A 248 -6.03 11.01 12.56
N VAL A 249 -6.89 9.98 12.57
CA VAL A 249 -8.29 10.12 12.17
C VAL A 249 -9.07 11.08 13.06
N PHE A 250 -8.69 11.21 14.35
CA PHE A 250 -9.36 12.12 15.30
C PHE A 250 -9.05 13.60 15.07
N SER A 251 -8.24 13.91 14.07
CA SER A 251 -7.96 15.28 13.61
C SER A 251 -8.38 15.49 12.15
N ARG A 252 -9.22 14.60 11.60
CA ARG A 252 -9.76 14.73 10.25
C ARG A 252 -10.63 15.99 10.11
N THR A 253 -10.68 16.49 8.89
CA THR A 253 -11.63 17.56 8.51
C THR A 253 -13.02 16.97 8.28
N ASP A 254 -14.04 17.82 8.27
CA ASP A 254 -15.43 17.42 8.01
C ASP A 254 -15.64 16.68 6.68
N GLU A 255 -14.77 16.88 5.68
CA GLU A 255 -14.82 16.14 4.40
C GLU A 255 -14.55 14.62 4.59
N PHE A 256 -13.85 14.26 5.66
CA PHE A 256 -13.37 12.89 5.93
C PHE A 256 -13.94 12.29 7.21
N SER A 257 -14.24 13.12 8.22
CA SER A 257 -14.75 12.66 9.51
C SER A 257 -16.04 11.86 9.34
N VAL A 258 -16.08 10.68 9.94
CA VAL A 258 -17.26 9.82 10.01
C VAL A 258 -17.88 9.80 11.41
N ARG A 259 -17.28 10.51 12.37
CA ARG A 259 -17.94 10.87 13.63
C ARG A 259 -18.90 12.02 13.40
N GLN A 260 -20.12 11.88 13.93
CA GLN A 260 -20.95 13.03 14.24
C GLN A 260 -20.47 13.54 15.59
N TYR A 261 -19.79 14.69 15.59
CA TYR A 261 -19.64 15.46 16.80
C TYR A 261 -21.00 16.10 17.04
N ASP A 262 -21.77 15.56 17.99
CA ASP A 262 -22.90 16.30 18.52
C ASP A 262 -22.31 17.60 19.08
N ASP A 263 -22.54 18.71 18.38
CA ASP A 263 -22.24 20.05 18.86
C ASP A 263 -23.17 20.36 20.05
N GLU A 264 -22.95 19.68 21.18
CA GLU A 264 -23.48 20.07 22.48
C GLU A 264 -22.35 20.73 23.28
N LEU A 265 -22.22 22.05 23.08
CA LEU A 265 -21.64 22.99 24.04
C LEU A 265 -22.66 24.08 24.37
#